data_AF-A0A248LKY4-F1
#
_entry.id   AF-A0A248LKY4-F1
#
_cell.length_a   1.000
_cell.length_b   1.000
_cell.length_c   1.000
_cell.angle_alpha   90.00
_cell.angle_beta   90.00
_cell.angle_gamma   90.00
#
_symmetry.space_group_name_H-M   'P 1'
#
loop_
_entity.id
_entity.type
_entity.pdbx_description
1 polymer ?
#
loop_
_entity_poly.entity_id
_entity_poly.type
_entity_poly.pdbx_seq_one_letter_code
_entity_poly.pdbx_strand_id
1 'polypeptide(L)' 'MTEHKDLRANFIEITATDLPLQCPMPSMSKWNAHPRVYLPIIKQHGHAKCPYCGTEYKLVGPLPTGHH' A
#
# COMPACT_ATOMS: atom_id res chain seq x y z
N MET A 1 9.45 24.84 23.60
CA MET A 1 9.02 24.43 22.25
C MET A 1 9.33 22.94 22.13
N THR A 2 8.41 22.09 22.62
CA THR A 2 8.66 20.64 22.67
C THR A 2 8.25 20.05 21.33
N GLU A 3 9.24 19.72 20.53
CA GLU A 3 9.10 19.11 19.22
C GLU A 3 8.63 17.66 19.39
N HIS A 4 7.33 17.44 19.20
CA HIS A 4 6.77 16.10 19.12
C HIS A 4 7.16 15.49 17.78
N LYS A 5 8.30 14.80 17.79
CA LYS A 5 8.80 13.98 16.68
C LYS A 5 7.78 12.87 16.40
N ASP A 6 6.87 13.13 15.46
CA ASP A 6 5.93 12.14 14.94
C ASP A 6 6.72 11.04 14.20
N LEU A 7 6.90 9.91 14.88
CA LEU A 7 7.53 8.69 14.35
C LEU A 7 6.46 7.65 14.04
N ARG A 8 5.36 8.05 13.37
CA ARG A 8 4.26 7.15 13.02
C ARG A 8 4.13 6.98 11.52
N ALA A 9 5.19 6.51 10.89
CA ALA A 9 5.11 5.95 9.55
C ALA A 9 4.38 4.59 9.58
N ASN A 10 3.04 4.60 9.68
CA ASN A 10 2.19 3.40 9.68
C ASN A 10 1.79 2.99 8.24
N PHE A 11 2.76 2.93 7.34
CA PHE A 11 2.56 2.47 5.96
C PHE A 11 3.20 1.10 5.73
N ILE A 12 2.62 0.32 4.82
CA ILE A 12 3.09 -1.00 4.42
C ILE A 12 3.94 -0.84 3.17
N GLU A 13 5.20 -1.23 3.27
CA GLU A 13 6.11 -1.24 2.14
C GLU A 13 5.86 -2.49 1.29
N ILE A 14 5.56 -2.29 0.01
CA ILE A 14 5.28 -3.35 -0.97
C ILE A 14 6.25 -3.22 -2.13
N THR A 15 6.51 -4.31 -2.84
CA THR A 15 7.44 -4.29 -3.99
C THR A 15 6.69 -4.61 -5.28
N ALA A 16 7.34 -4.49 -6.44
CA ALA A 16 6.72 -4.83 -7.72
C ALA A 16 6.27 -6.31 -7.81
N THR A 17 6.77 -7.18 -6.94
CA THR A 17 6.33 -8.60 -6.85
C THR A 17 4.96 -8.78 -6.20
N ASP A 18 4.48 -7.77 -5.46
CA ASP A 18 3.16 -7.73 -4.85
C ASP A 18 2.09 -7.14 -5.80
N LEU A 19 2.51 -6.71 -7.01
CA LEU A 19 1.60 -6.23 -8.03
C LEU A 19 0.88 -7.41 -8.73
N PRO A 20 -0.43 -7.29 -9.00
CA PRO A 20 -1.31 -6.17 -8.67
C PRO A 20 -1.66 -6.10 -7.17
N LEU A 21 -1.42 -4.94 -6.54
CA LEU A 21 -1.64 -4.72 -5.12
C LEU A 21 -3.11 -4.96 -4.79
N GLN A 22 -3.36 -6.07 -4.11
CA GLN A 22 -4.68 -6.48 -3.63
C GLN A 22 -4.72 -6.29 -2.12
N CYS A 23 -5.71 -5.55 -1.66
CA CYS A 23 -6.01 -5.48 -0.25
C CYS A 23 -7.26 -6.32 0.03
N PRO A 24 -7.24 -7.27 0.98
CA PRO A 24 -6.14 -7.76 1.83
C PRO A 24 -5.15 -8.69 1.09
N MET A 25 -3.87 -8.66 1.49
CA MET A 25 -2.85 -9.57 0.95
C MET A 25 -3.14 -11.01 1.38
N PRO A 26 -2.82 -12.02 0.54
CA PRO A 26 -3.05 -13.43 0.87
C PRO A 26 -2.28 -13.89 2.11
N SER A 27 -1.13 -13.29 2.40
CA SER A 27 -0.34 -13.54 3.62
C SER A 27 -0.88 -12.83 4.86
N MET A 28 -1.79 -11.86 4.71
CA MET A 28 -2.41 -11.13 5.81
C MET A 28 -3.73 -11.82 6.21
N SER A 29 -3.69 -12.57 7.31
CA SER A 29 -4.89 -13.09 7.97
C SER A 29 -5.69 -11.97 8.63
N LYS A 30 -6.28 -11.07 7.84
CA LYS A 30 -7.31 -10.15 8.31
C LYS A 30 -8.64 -10.69 7.83
N TRP A 31 -9.23 -11.55 8.66
CA TRP A 31 -10.59 -12.04 8.57
C TRP A 31 -11.55 -10.96 8.03
N ASN A 32 -12.11 -11.20 6.84
CA ASN A 32 -13.36 -10.65 6.26
C ASN A 32 -13.79 -9.19 6.58
N ALA A 33 -12.88 -8.24 6.80
CA ALA A 33 -13.27 -6.87 7.15
C ALA A 33 -13.70 -6.00 5.94
N HIS A 34 -13.31 -6.35 4.71
CA HIS A 34 -13.77 -5.69 3.48
C HIS A 34 -13.58 -6.60 2.25
N PRO A 35 -14.30 -6.36 1.13
CA PRO A 35 -14.08 -7.07 -0.12
C PRO A 35 -12.69 -6.79 -0.71
N ARG A 36 -12.16 -7.77 -1.45
CA ARG A 36 -10.89 -7.66 -2.18
C ARG A 36 -10.97 -6.54 -3.20
N VAL A 37 -10.09 -5.55 -3.07
CA VAL A 37 -9.99 -4.40 -3.97
C VAL A 37 -8.57 -4.28 -4.51
N TYR A 38 -8.47 -3.91 -5.78
CA TYR A 38 -7.18 -3.64 -6.44
C TYR A 38 -6.85 -2.16 -6.32
N LEU A 39 -5.72 -1.83 -5.70
CA LEU A 39 -5.26 -0.46 -5.58
C LEU A 39 -4.30 -0.14 -6.74
N PRO A 40 -4.54 0.95 -7.51
CA PRO A 40 -3.68 1.33 -8.61
C PRO A 40 -2.42 2.07 -8.12
N ILE A 41 -1.57 1.42 -7.32
CA ILE A 41 -0.35 2.02 -6.74
C ILE A 41 0.68 2.44 -7.79
N ILE A 42 0.73 1.74 -8.93
CA ILE A 42 1.58 2.10 -10.07
C ILE A 42 1.18 3.47 -10.66
N LYS A 43 -0.13 3.72 -10.78
CA LYS A 43 -0.65 5.01 -11.30
C LYS A 43 -0.41 6.16 -10.34
N GLN A 44 -0.25 5.87 -9.06
CA GLN A 44 -0.09 6.86 -7.98
C GLN A 44 1.37 6.98 -7.52
N HIS A 45 2.34 6.84 -8.45
CA HIS A 45 3.77 7.04 -8.15
C HIS A 45 4.29 6.15 -7.00
N GLY A 46 3.71 4.96 -6.83
CA GLY A 46 4.12 4.06 -5.76
C GLY A 46 3.53 4.38 -4.39
N HIS A 47 2.47 5.19 -4.29
CA HIS A 47 1.75 5.43 -3.05
C HIS A 47 0.27 5.12 -3.24
N ALA A 48 -0.35 4.32 -2.38
CA ALA A 48 -1.79 4.07 -2.45
C ALA A 48 -2.40 3.90 -1.07
N LYS A 49 -3.58 4.49 -0.85
CA LYS A 49 -4.33 4.33 0.38
C LYS A 49 -5.59 3.52 0.13
N CYS A 50 -5.81 2.51 0.96
CA CYS A 50 -7.00 1.67 0.94
C CYS A 50 -8.20 2.45 1.48
N PRO A 51 -9.30 2.62 0.71
CA PRO A 51 -10.46 3.39 1.15
C PRO A 51 -11.28 2.67 2.23
N TYR A 52 -11.14 1.34 2.34
CA TYR A 52 -11.86 0.53 3.32
C TYR A 52 -11.10 0.41 4.64
N CYS A 53 -9.83 0.00 4.54
CA CYS A 53 -9.00 -0.35 5.67
C CYS A 53 -8.13 0.81 6.17
N GLY A 54 -8.09 1.93 5.46
CA GLY A 54 -7.28 3.11 5.79
C GLY A 54 -5.76 2.88 5.72
N THR A 55 -5.33 1.66 5.37
CA THR A 55 -3.92 1.28 5.30
C THR A 55 -3.25 1.96 4.11
N GLU A 56 -2.12 2.59 4.39
CA GLU A 56 -1.30 3.24 3.39
C GLU A 56 -0.23 2.26 2.91
N TYR A 57 -0.11 2.12 1.59
CA TYR A 57 0.83 1.24 0.94
C TYR A 57 1.83 2.08 0.16
N LYS A 58 3.11 1.73 0.30
CA LYS A 58 4.22 2.39 -0.36
C LYS A 58 5.01 1.37 -1.16
N LEU A 59 5.08 1.56 -2.47
CA LEU A 59 5.90 0.79 -3.36
C LEU A 59 7.36 1.16 -3.12
N VAL A 60 8.12 0.23 -2.54
CA VAL A 60 9.57 0.30 -2.41
C VAL A 60 10.19 -0.55 -3.53
N GLY A 61 10.96 0.10 -4.41
CA GLY A 61 11.62 -0.56 -5.53
C GLY A 61 11.44 0.19 -6.86
N PRO A 62 11.99 -0.36 -7.96
CA PRO A 62 11.83 0.21 -9.28
C PRO A 62 10.35 0.16 -9.65
N LEU A 63 9.72 1.34 -9.78
CA LEU A 63 8.40 1.47 -10.39
C LEU A 63 8.44 0.78 -11.75
N PRO A 64 7.54 -0.16 -12.07
CA PRO A 64 7.44 -0.69 -13.43
C PRO A 64 6.93 0.43 -14.35
N THR A 65 7.85 1.27 -14.82
CA THR A 65 7.66 2.22 -15.92
C THR A 65 7.53 1.39 -17.19
N GLY A 66 6.33 0.89 -17.46
CA GLY A 66 6.12 0.00 -18.60
C GLY A 66 4.65 -0.30 -18.86
N HIS A 67 3.90 0.71 -19.28
CA HIS A 67 2.71 0.50 -20.10
C HIS A 67 3.08 0.97 -21.51
N HIS A 68 3.53 0.05 -22.37
CA HIS A 68 3.54 0.22 -23.82
C HIS A 68 2.29 -0.45 -24.40
#